data_AF-A0A9X1WDC9-F1
#
_entry.id   AF-A0A9X1WDC9-F1
#
_cell.length_a   1.000
_cell.length_b   1.000
_cell.length_c   1.000
_cell.angle_alpha   90.00
_cell.angle_beta   90.00
_cell.angle_gamma   90.00
#
_symmetry.space_group_name_H-M   'P 1'
#
loop_
_entity.id
_entity.type
_entity.pdbx_description
1 polymer ?
#
loop_
_entity_poly.entity_id
_entity_poly.type
_entity_poly.pdbx_seq_one_letter_code
_entity_poly.pdbx_strand_id
1 'polypeptide(L)'
;MSNLELSFGLIVNAIENCTAAILITDRDAIFHYANERFYQLISLSERRLLPIQKLKINESLTPEIELDPLAAQVVKAIVSLASVLNIDTITDGVSSETQLRILREIGCL
;
A
#
# COMPACT_ATOMS: atom_id res chain seq x y z
N MET A 1 28.19 -8.45 29.96
CA MET A 1 27.57 -8.09 28.67
C MET A 1 26.50 -9.12 28.42
N SER A 2 25.25 -8.79 28.72
CA SER A 2 24.11 -9.71 28.59
C SER A 2 23.79 -9.93 27.11
N ASN A 3 23.89 -11.17 26.65
CA ASN A 3 23.35 -11.58 25.35
C ASN A 3 21.84 -11.34 25.38
N LEU A 4 21.36 -10.38 24.58
CA LEU A 4 19.93 -10.28 24.28
C LEU A 4 19.59 -11.44 23.36
N GLU A 5 19.15 -12.57 23.91
CA GLU A 5 18.41 -13.56 23.13
C GLU A 5 17.03 -12.97 22.83
N LEU A 6 16.90 -12.35 21.67
CA LEU A 6 15.61 -11.99 21.11
C LEU A 6 14.89 -13.27 20.72
N SER A 7 13.94 -13.70 21.55
CA SER A 7 13.10 -14.83 21.18
C SER A 7 12.29 -14.48 19.94
N PHE A 8 12.07 -15.48 19.07
CA PHE A 8 11.23 -15.32 17.88
C PHE A 8 9.86 -14.73 18.23
N GLY A 9 9.29 -15.14 19.37
CA GLY A 9 8.04 -14.58 19.88
C GLY A 9 8.10 -13.08 20.20
N LEU A 10 9.22 -12.57 20.77
CA LEU A 10 9.39 -11.14 21.00
C LEU A 10 9.49 -10.35 19.69
N ILE A 11 10.16 -10.91 18.67
CA ILE A 11 10.27 -10.28 17.35
C ILE A 11 8.90 -10.22 16.67
N VAL A 12 8.17 -11.34 16.63
CA VAL A 12 6.81 -11.39 16.07
C VAL A 12 5.91 -10.39 16.80
N ASN A 13 5.93 -10.38 18.14
CA ASN A 13 5.14 -9.43 18.91
C ASN A 13 5.52 -7.97 18.64
N ALA A 14 6.81 -7.67 18.45
CA ALA A 14 7.25 -6.32 18.09
C ALA A 14 6.79 -5.90 16.70
N ILE A 15 6.83 -6.80 15.71
CA ILE A 15 6.37 -6.56 14.33
C ILE A 15 4.85 -6.36 14.28
N GLU A 16 4.09 -7.23 14.95
CA GLU A 16 2.62 -7.15 15.00
C GLU A 16 2.12 -5.87 15.66
N ASN A 17 2.80 -5.41 16.72
CA ASN A 17 2.38 -4.25 17.51
C ASN A 17 3.12 -2.95 17.16
N CYS A 18 3.97 -2.94 16.13
CA CYS A 18 4.62 -1.71 15.72
C CYS A 18 3.62 -0.71 15.12
N THR A 19 3.98 0.57 15.12
CA THR A 19 3.15 1.64 14.54
C THR A 19 3.28 1.73 13.01
N ALA A 20 4.29 1.10 12.43
CA ALA A 20 4.52 1.09 10.99
C ALA A 20 3.67 0.03 10.29
N ALA A 21 3.25 0.32 9.06
CA ALA A 21 2.79 -0.71 8.14
C ALA A 21 4.00 -1.53 7.66
N ILE A 22 3.93 -2.85 7.81
CA ILE A 22 5.01 -3.76 7.40
C ILE A 22 4.47 -4.68 6.31
N LEU A 23 5.18 -4.72 5.18
CA LEU A 23 5.03 -5.70 4.13
C LEU A 23 6.40 -6.33 3.88
N ILE A 24 6.45 -7.66 3.86
CA ILE A 24 7.66 -8.42 3.54
C ILE A 24 7.42 -9.12 2.22
N THR A 25 8.28 -8.83 1.25
CA THR A 25 8.28 -9.46 -0.07
C THR A 25 9.60 -10.15 -0.37
N ASP A 26 9.62 -10.99 -1.40
CA ASP A 26 10.87 -11.46 -1.99
C ASP A 26 11.33 -10.56 -3.13
N ARG A 27 12.38 -11.01 -3.84
CA ARG A 27 12.96 -10.31 -4.99
C ARG A 27 12.03 -10.21 -6.19
N ASP A 28 11.01 -11.07 -6.26
CA ASP A 28 10.00 -11.08 -7.34
C ASP A 28 8.71 -10.35 -6.91
N ALA A 29 8.77 -9.61 -5.79
CA ALA A 29 7.66 -8.87 -5.19
C ALA A 29 6.47 -9.74 -4.75
N ILE A 30 6.69 -11.04 -4.49
CA ILE A 30 5.65 -11.92 -3.92
C ILE A 30 5.44 -11.55 -2.45
N PHE A 31 4.19 -11.43 -2.03
CA PHE A 31 3.84 -11.06 -0.66
C PHE A 31 3.97 -12.28 0.25
N HIS A 32 4.88 -12.20 1.23
CA HIS A 32 5.11 -13.27 2.21
C HIS A 32 4.44 -12.98 3.55
N TYR A 33 4.38 -11.70 3.92
CA TYR A 33 3.78 -11.29 5.19
C TYR A 33 3.37 -9.83 5.16
N ALA A 34 2.28 -9.52 5.86
CA ALA A 34 1.86 -8.17 6.18
C ALA A 34 1.30 -8.13 7.61
N ASN A 35 1.58 -7.06 8.35
CA ASN A 35 0.99 -6.87 9.68
C ASN A 35 -0.40 -6.23 9.59
N GLU A 36 -1.16 -6.27 10.69
CA GLU A 36 -2.48 -5.64 10.78
C GLU A 36 -2.47 -4.15 10.40
N ARG A 37 -1.38 -3.43 10.65
CA ARG A 37 -1.25 -2.03 10.23
C ARG A 37 -1.17 -1.87 8.72
N PHE A 38 -0.46 -2.76 8.02
CA PHE A 38 -0.47 -2.78 6.57
C PHE A 38 -1.87 -3.06 6.06
N TYR A 39 -2.57 -4.05 6.63
CA TYR A 39 -3.97 -4.29 6.29
C TYR A 39 -4.85 -3.08 6.58
N GLN A 40 -4.68 -2.36 7.68
CA GLN A 40 -5.43 -1.12 7.97
C GLN A 40 -5.08 0.03 7.01
N LEU A 41 -3.83 0.10 6.54
CA LEU A 41 -3.39 1.09 5.55
C LEU A 41 -4.07 0.82 4.20
N ILE A 42 -4.17 -0.44 3.79
CA ILE A 42 -4.75 -0.83 2.48
C ILE A 42 -6.25 -1.14 2.55
N SER A 43 -6.79 -1.45 3.73
CA SER A 43 -8.18 -1.81 4.00
C SER A 43 -8.81 -0.74 4.89
N LEU A 44 -9.65 0.07 4.25
CA LEU A 44 -10.71 0.85 4.89
C LEU A 44 -11.46 -0.03 5.92
N SER A 45 -11.72 0.56 7.08
CA SER A 45 -12.56 0.16 8.22
C SER A 45 -13.37 -1.15 8.09
N GLU A 46 -13.17 -2.03 9.07
CA GLU A 46 -13.88 -3.27 9.39
C GLU A 46 -15.17 -3.63 8.60
N ARG A 47 -15.19 -4.90 8.17
CA ARG A 47 -16.34 -5.79 7.91
C ARG A 47 -16.73 -6.04 6.45
N ARG A 48 -16.65 -7.34 6.15
CA ARG A 48 -17.25 -8.12 5.06
C ARG A 48 -16.42 -8.09 3.78
N LEU A 49 -16.17 -9.30 3.28
CA LEU A 49 -16.08 -9.63 1.87
C LEU A 49 -17.26 -8.99 1.11
N LEU A 50 -17.15 -7.70 0.85
CA LEU A 50 -17.84 -7.03 -0.23
C LEU A 50 -16.95 -7.25 -1.45
N PRO A 51 -17.51 -7.52 -2.65
CA PRO A 51 -16.71 -7.49 -3.86
C PRO A 51 -16.18 -6.06 -3.99
N ILE A 52 -14.92 -5.86 -3.59
CA ILE A 52 -14.23 -4.58 -3.70
C ILE A 52 -14.12 -4.33 -5.20
N GLN A 53 -15.04 -3.52 -5.72
CA GLN A 53 -15.02 -3.12 -7.12
C GLN A 53 -13.96 -2.06 -7.35
N LYS A 54 -13.62 -1.27 -6.31
CA LYS A 54 -12.68 -0.15 -6.41
C LYS A 54 -11.77 -0.05 -5.18
N LEU A 55 -10.47 0.09 -5.40
CA LEU A 55 -9.43 0.41 -4.44
C LEU A 55 -9.12 1.91 -4.53
N LYS A 56 -9.32 2.64 -3.42
CA LYS A 56 -9.00 4.06 -3.36
C LYS A 56 -7.54 4.27 -2.96
N ILE A 57 -6.81 5.03 -3.77
CA ILE A 57 -5.45 5.49 -3.44
C ILE A 57 -5.57 6.69 -2.50
N ASN A 58 -4.70 6.75 -1.49
CA ASN A 58 -4.75 7.82 -0.50
C ASN A 58 -4.49 9.18 -1.18
N GLU A 59 -5.38 10.14 -0.94
CA GLU A 59 -5.30 11.51 -1.49
C GLU A 59 -3.99 12.22 -1.13
N SER A 60 -3.33 11.85 -0.03
CA SER A 60 -2.02 12.39 0.34
C SER A 60 -0.90 11.96 -0.61
N LEU A 61 -1.08 10.88 -1.39
CA LEU A 61 -0.11 10.42 -2.39
C LEU A 61 -0.31 11.11 -3.74
N THR A 62 -1.52 11.60 -4.02
CA THR A 62 -1.86 12.28 -5.29
C THR A 62 -0.96 13.46 -5.63
N PRO A 63 -0.68 14.42 -4.72
CA PRO A 63 0.22 15.53 -5.05
C PRO A 63 1.69 15.09 -5.21
N GLU A 64 2.10 14.03 -4.52
CA GLU A 64 3.49 13.55 -4.53
C GLU A 64 3.90 12.93 -5.86
N ILE A 65 2.96 12.41 -6.68
CA ILE A 65 3.28 11.77 -7.96
C ILE A 65 3.94 12.70 -8.99
N GLU A 66 3.78 14.02 -8.83
CA GLU A 66 4.42 15.02 -9.69
C GLU A 66 5.82 15.40 -9.21
N LEU A 67 6.07 15.26 -7.91
CA LEU A 67 7.26 15.77 -7.24
C LEU A 67 8.28 14.67 -7.00
N ASP A 68 7.81 13.47 -6.70
CA ASP A 68 8.62 12.31 -6.36
C ASP A 68 8.35 11.12 -7.30
N PRO A 69 9.32 10.76 -8.15
CA PRO A 69 9.24 9.57 -8.98
C PRO A 69 9.01 8.28 -8.18
N LEU A 70 9.43 8.21 -6.92
CA LEU A 70 9.16 7.05 -6.05
C LEU A 70 7.68 6.96 -5.71
N ALA A 71 7.02 8.08 -5.39
CA ALA A 71 5.58 8.11 -5.14
C ALA A 71 4.79 7.63 -6.36
N ALA A 72 5.15 8.08 -7.56
CA ALA A 72 4.55 7.59 -8.80
C ALA A 72 4.76 6.07 -9.01
N GLN A 73 5.94 5.54 -8.67
CA GLN A 73 6.21 4.10 -8.72
C GLN A 73 5.42 3.29 -7.70
N VAL A 74 5.24 3.81 -6.47
CA VAL A 74 4.42 3.18 -5.44
C VAL A 74 2.96 3.13 -5.88
N VAL A 75 2.41 4.25 -6.36
CA VAL A 75 1.05 4.32 -6.93
C VAL A 75 0.90 3.31 -8.07
N LYS A 76 1.89 3.22 -8.96
CA LYS A 76 1.89 2.23 -10.06
C LYS A 76 1.91 0.78 -9.56
N ALA A 77 2.67 0.47 -8.53
CA ALA A 77 2.69 -0.87 -7.94
C ALA A 77 1.32 -1.24 -7.33
N ILE A 78 0.68 -0.30 -6.63
CA ILE A 78 -0.66 -0.47 -6.07
C ILE A 78 -1.70 -0.73 -7.17
N VAL A 79 -1.68 0.08 -8.24
CA VAL A 79 -2.60 -0.09 -9.39
C VAL A 79 -2.36 -1.41 -10.11
N SER A 80 -1.10 -1.82 -10.26
CA SER A 80 -0.75 -3.10 -10.86
C SER A 80 -1.29 -4.28 -10.05
N LEU A 81 -1.17 -4.23 -8.72
CA LEU A 81 -1.74 -5.24 -7.83
C LEU A 81 -3.26 -5.27 -7.91
N ALA A 82 -3.92 -4.12 -7.90
CA ALA A 82 -5.37 -4.01 -8.03
C ALA A 82 -5.86 -4.62 -9.34
N SER A 83 -5.15 -4.36 -10.45
CA SER A 83 -5.44 -4.96 -11.75
C SER A 83 -5.36 -6.49 -11.74
N VAL A 84 -4.33 -7.08 -11.10
CA VAL A 84 -4.20 -8.54 -10.94
C VAL A 84 -5.38 -9.14 -10.17
N LEU A 85 -5.90 -8.39 -9.19
CA LEU A 85 -7.04 -8.79 -8.38
C LEU A 85 -8.40 -8.48 -9.03
N ASN A 86 -8.41 -7.90 -10.23
CA ASN A 86 -9.61 -7.40 -10.92
C ASN A 86 -10.39 -6.35 -10.10
N ILE A 87 -9.67 -5.41 -9.50
CA ILE A 87 -10.20 -4.30 -8.71
C ILE A 87 -9.84 -2.99 -9.42
N ASP A 88 -10.81 -2.12 -9.71
CA ASP A 88 -10.53 -0.80 -10.28
C ASP A 88 -9.80 0.08 -9.27
N THR A 89 -9.07 1.11 -9.71
CA THR A 89 -8.48 2.10 -8.79
C THR A 89 -9.05 3.48 -9.00
N ILE A 90 -9.25 4.21 -7.91
CA ILE A 90 -9.68 5.61 -7.91
C ILE A 90 -8.82 6.45 -6.99
N THR A 91 -8.67 7.74 -7.27
CA THR A 91 -8.08 8.67 -6.31
C THR A 91 -8.84 10.00 -6.25
N ASP A 92 -8.79 10.64 -5.08
CA ASP A 92 -9.29 12.00 -4.87
C ASP A 92 -8.10 12.97 -4.73
N GLY A 93 -8.38 14.27 -4.72
CA GLY A 93 -7.36 15.29 -4.49
C GLY A 93 -6.53 15.66 -5.73
N VAL A 94 -6.97 15.26 -6.93
CA VAL A 94 -6.37 15.71 -8.20
C VAL A 94 -6.63 17.19 -8.39
N SER A 95 -5.57 17.98 -8.39
CA SER A 95 -5.59 19.46 -8.45
C SER A 95 -4.88 20.02 -9.68
N SER A 96 -4.26 19.15 -10.48
CA SER A 96 -3.42 19.49 -11.63
C SER A 96 -3.71 18.56 -12.82
N GLU A 97 -3.65 19.10 -14.04
CA GLU A 97 -3.75 18.31 -15.27
C GLU A 97 -2.56 17.33 -15.41
N THR A 98 -1.40 17.66 -14.82
CA THR A 98 -0.23 16.78 -14.84
C THR A 98 -0.46 15.57 -13.92
N GLN A 99 -1.02 15.74 -12.72
CA GLN A 99 -1.49 14.63 -11.87
C GLN A 99 -2.47 13.73 -12.62
N LEU A 100 -3.49 14.32 -13.25
CA LEU A 100 -4.51 13.57 -13.99
C LEU A 100 -3.88 12.74 -15.12
N ARG A 101 -2.95 13.32 -15.87
CA ARG A 101 -2.23 12.62 -16.94
C ARG A 101 -1.42 11.45 -16.37
N ILE A 102 -0.64 11.67 -15.31
CA ILE A 102 0.17 10.63 -14.67
C ILE A 102 -0.71 9.48 -14.15
N LEU A 103 -1.81 9.79 -13.46
CA LEU A 103 -2.74 8.79 -12.94
C LEU A 103 -3.36 7.95 -14.06
N ARG A 104 -3.79 8.58 -15.15
CA ARG A 104 -4.31 7.87 -16.34
C ARG A 104 -3.27 6.98 -17.00
N GLU A 105 -2.03 7.44 -17.12
CA GLU A 105 -0.91 6.65 -17.64
C GLU A 105 -0.61 5.43 -16.76
N ILE A 106 -0.78 5.58 -15.44
CA ILE A 106 -0.61 4.50 -14.47
C ILE A 106 -1.81 3.53 -14.48
N GLY A 107 -2.98 3.95 -14.97
CA GLY A 107 -4.21 3.16 -14.99
C GLY A 107 -5.13 3.37 -13.78
N CYS A 108 -4.95 4.49 -13.07
CA CYS A 108 -5.86 4.95 -12.01
C CYS A 108 -6.87 5.96 -12.57
N LEU A 109 -8.14 5.83 -12.17
CA LEU A 109 -9.23 6.73 -12.57
C LEU A 109 -9.43 7.90 -11.61
#